data_AF-A0A937FPP2-F1
#
_entry.id   AF-A0A937FPP2-F1
#
_cell.length_a   1.000
_cell.length_b   1.000
_cell.length_c   1.000
_cell.angle_alpha   90.00
_cell.angle_beta   90.00
_cell.angle_gamma   90.00
#
_symmetry.space_group_name_H-M   'P 1'
#
loop_
_entity.id
_entity.type
_entity.pdbx_description
1 polymer ?
#
loop_
_entity_poly.entity_id
_entity_poly.type
_entity_poly.pdbx_seq_one_letter_code
_entity_poly.pdbx_strand_id
1 'polypeptide(L)'
;MSSKKTRLTAQDWIAAGFRALVTKGPDALKAEPLARDLETTKGSFYWHFKDVPDFKTKMLHHWQSSVIGALTAAVDAGGTASQRLYRINEIASTDSGSFGGAALEPAIRAWAQSDVEVADAIEEIDAKRMAYLAATLKQLGLTNPEFARILYGAYIGMGTLSATDGQDNTDALSTLTAAMLALQDA
;
A
#
# COMPACT_ATOMS: atom_id res chain seq x y z
N MET A 1 29.43 -6.32 28.26
CA MET A 1 28.01 -6.61 28.57
C MET A 1 27.33 -7.05 27.29
N SER A 2 26.90 -8.31 27.19
CA SER A 2 26.23 -8.83 26.00
C SER A 2 24.81 -8.26 25.97
N SER A 3 24.51 -7.39 25.01
CA SER A 3 23.13 -6.97 24.75
C SER A 3 22.31 -8.22 24.40
N LYS A 4 21.22 -8.46 25.14
CA LYS A 4 20.32 -9.59 24.90
C LYS A 4 19.63 -9.32 23.56
N LYS A 5 20.04 -10.00 22.47
CA LYS A 5 19.38 -9.88 21.15
C LYS A 5 17.88 -10.08 21.36
N THR A 6 17.10 -9.03 21.15
CA THR A 6 15.63 -9.09 21.21
C THR A 6 15.15 -10.14 20.24
N ARG A 7 14.26 -11.04 20.69
CA ARG A 7 13.73 -12.11 19.86
C ARG A 7 12.88 -11.49 18.74
N LEU A 8 13.18 -11.84 17.49
CA LEU A 8 12.41 -11.40 16.34
C LEU A 8 10.94 -11.79 16.51
N THR A 9 10.06 -10.90 16.09
CA THR A 9 8.60 -11.07 16.06
C THR A 9 8.16 -11.43 14.65
N ALA A 10 6.93 -11.93 14.50
CA ALA A 10 6.34 -12.16 13.17
C ALA A 10 6.29 -10.87 12.33
N GLN A 11 6.13 -9.71 12.96
CA GLN A 11 6.11 -8.41 12.29
C GLN A 11 7.49 -8.04 11.71
N ASP A 12 8.59 -8.38 12.40
CA ASP A 12 9.94 -8.13 11.87
C ASP A 12 10.19 -8.91 10.56
N TRP A 13 9.67 -10.14 10.48
CA TRP A 13 9.72 -10.95 9.27
C TRP A 13 8.83 -10.40 8.16
N ILE A 14 7.61 -9.97 8.48
CA ILE A 14 6.71 -9.33 7.51
C ILE A 14 7.37 -8.07 6.95
N ALA A 15 7.98 -7.25 7.80
CA ALA A 15 8.73 -6.06 7.38
C ALA A 15 9.90 -6.39 6.46
N ALA A 16 10.70 -7.41 6.80
CA ALA A 16 11.77 -7.90 5.93
C ALA A 16 11.22 -8.43 4.59
N GLY A 17 10.08 -9.13 4.62
CA GLY A 17 9.37 -9.58 3.42
C GLY A 17 9.04 -8.42 2.49
N PHE A 18 8.45 -7.36 3.01
CA PHE A 18 8.07 -6.21 2.18
C PHE A 18 9.29 -5.46 1.62
N ARG A 19 10.36 -5.29 2.41
CA ARG A 19 11.63 -4.75 1.89
C ARG A 19 12.21 -5.65 0.78
N ALA A 20 12.17 -6.96 0.95
CA ALA A 20 12.63 -7.91 -0.06
C ALA A 20 11.76 -7.86 -1.33
N LEU A 21 10.44 -7.73 -1.17
CA LEU A 21 9.50 -7.59 -2.29
C LEU A 21 9.82 -6.34 -3.12
N VAL A 22 9.96 -5.19 -2.47
CA VAL A 22 10.28 -3.92 -3.14
C VAL A 22 11.62 -3.97 -3.86
N THR A 23 12.64 -4.59 -3.25
CA THR A 23 14.01 -4.56 -3.79
C THR A 23 14.31 -5.65 -4.80
N LYS A 24 13.67 -6.83 -4.68
CA LYS A 24 14.05 -8.05 -5.41
C LYS A 24 12.86 -8.82 -5.98
N GLY A 25 11.64 -8.33 -5.79
CA GLY A 25 10.42 -8.98 -6.27
C GLY A 25 10.00 -10.22 -5.48
N PRO A 26 8.92 -10.89 -5.91
CA PRO A 26 8.28 -11.98 -5.16
C PRO A 26 9.14 -13.24 -5.00
N ASP A 27 10.14 -13.43 -5.87
CA ASP A 27 11.08 -14.56 -5.78
C ASP A 27 12.01 -14.49 -4.56
N ALA A 28 12.16 -13.31 -3.97
CA ALA A 28 12.96 -13.09 -2.76
C ALA A 28 12.21 -13.46 -1.48
N LEU A 29 10.89 -13.69 -1.54
CA LEU A 29 10.05 -14.05 -0.40
C LEU A 29 10.25 -15.52 0.00
N LYS A 30 11.44 -15.83 0.51
CA LYS A 30 11.87 -17.17 0.92
C LYS A 30 12.51 -17.11 2.30
N ALA A 31 12.28 -18.14 3.12
CA ALA A 31 12.75 -18.19 4.50
C ALA A 31 14.28 -18.01 4.64
N GLU A 32 15.08 -18.62 3.77
CA GLU A 32 16.54 -18.56 3.84
C GLU A 32 17.13 -17.17 3.52
N PRO A 33 16.80 -16.53 2.37
CA PRO A 33 17.19 -15.15 2.12
C PRO A 33 16.77 -14.17 3.22
N LEU A 34 15.54 -14.28 3.73
CA LEU A 34 15.03 -13.40 4.79
C LEU A 34 15.75 -13.65 6.12
N ALA A 35 16.07 -14.90 6.44
CA ALA A 35 16.83 -15.22 7.65
C ALA A 35 18.24 -14.61 7.60
N ARG A 36 18.88 -14.60 6.43
CA ARG A 36 20.17 -13.93 6.22
C ARG A 36 20.06 -12.41 6.39
N ASP A 37 19.01 -11.80 5.82
CA ASP A 37 18.74 -10.36 5.96
C ASP A 37 18.53 -9.96 7.43
N LEU A 38 17.83 -10.79 8.20
CA LEU A 38 17.56 -10.59 9.63
C LEU A 38 18.65 -11.11 10.57
N GLU A 39 19.81 -11.54 10.03
CA GLU A 39 20.92 -12.12 10.80
C GLU A 39 20.49 -13.22 11.79
N THR A 40 19.61 -14.10 11.33
CA THR A 40 19.00 -15.18 12.12
C THR A 40 19.01 -16.50 11.35
N THR A 41 18.44 -17.55 11.94
CA THR A 41 18.37 -18.88 11.32
C THR A 41 17.03 -19.10 10.61
N LYS A 42 17.05 -19.93 9.57
CA LYS A 42 15.82 -20.45 8.92
C LYS A 42 14.88 -21.10 9.92
N GLY A 43 15.41 -21.74 10.97
CA GLY A 43 14.60 -22.32 12.05
C GLY A 43 13.78 -21.27 12.80
N SER A 44 14.31 -20.05 13.00
CA SER A 44 13.57 -18.95 13.62
C SER A 44 12.34 -18.53 12.82
N PHE A 45 12.38 -18.62 11.49
CA PHE A 45 11.22 -18.32 10.63
C PHE A 45 10.05 -19.24 10.94
N TYR A 46 10.31 -20.54 11.03
CA TYR A 46 9.27 -21.55 11.20
C TYR A 46 8.60 -21.55 12.59
N TRP A 47 9.14 -20.79 13.56
CA TRP A 47 8.44 -20.49 14.80
C TRP A 47 7.28 -19.51 14.63
N HIS A 48 7.31 -18.69 13.57
CA HIS A 48 6.29 -17.67 13.29
C HIS A 48 5.34 -18.06 12.15
N PHE A 49 5.85 -18.82 11.18
CA PHE A 49 5.12 -19.18 9.96
C PHE A 49 5.20 -20.68 9.71
N LYS A 50 4.11 -21.30 9.29
CA LYS A 50 4.09 -22.72 8.97
C LYS A 50 5.01 -23.04 7.78
N ASP A 51 4.94 -22.21 6.75
CA ASP A 51 5.68 -22.33 5.51
C ASP A 51 5.76 -20.96 4.80
N VAL A 52 6.38 -20.93 3.61
CA VAL A 52 6.51 -19.69 2.82
C VAL A 52 5.14 -19.18 2.31
N PRO A 53 4.21 -20.05 1.82
CA PRO A 53 2.85 -19.63 1.52
C PRO A 53 2.14 -18.95 2.70
N ASP A 54 2.14 -19.54 3.89
CA ASP A 54 1.53 -18.95 5.10
C ASP A 54 2.12 -17.56 5.42
N PHE A 55 3.43 -17.39 5.24
CA PHE A 55 4.08 -16.10 5.37
C PHE A 55 3.59 -15.07 4.34
N LYS A 56 3.51 -15.45 3.06
CA LYS A 56 3.03 -14.58 1.98
C LYS A 56 1.58 -14.15 2.21
N THR A 57 0.69 -15.07 2.57
CA THR A 57 -0.70 -14.77 2.94
C THR A 57 -0.77 -13.80 4.12
N LYS A 58 0.03 -14.00 5.18
CA LYS A 58 0.08 -13.07 6.32
C LYS A 58 0.64 -11.69 5.96
N MET A 59 1.63 -11.62 5.08
CA MET A 59 2.09 -10.35 4.53
C MET A 59 0.95 -9.64 3.80
N LEU A 60 0.31 -10.33 2.85
CA LEU A 60 -0.78 -9.76 2.06
C LEU A 60 -1.93 -9.25 2.94
N HIS A 61 -2.36 -10.06 3.91
CA HIS A 61 -3.40 -9.67 4.86
C HIS A 61 -3.00 -8.47 5.73
N HIS A 62 -1.73 -8.37 6.13
CA HIS A 62 -1.23 -7.20 6.86
C HIS A 62 -1.30 -5.93 6.02
N TRP A 63 -0.84 -5.98 4.76
CA TRP A 63 -0.93 -4.84 3.85
C TRP A 63 -2.39 -4.46 3.58
N GLN A 64 -3.23 -5.45 3.26
CA GLN A 64 -4.63 -5.22 2.95
C GLN A 64 -5.39 -4.58 4.13
N SER A 65 -5.21 -5.12 5.34
CA SER A 65 -5.80 -4.56 6.56
C SER A 65 -5.33 -3.13 6.82
N SER A 66 -4.05 -2.83 6.55
CA SER A 66 -3.48 -1.50 6.72
C SER A 66 -4.09 -0.49 5.76
N VAL A 67 -4.22 -0.85 4.47
CA VAL A 67 -4.81 0.03 3.45
C VAL A 67 -6.30 0.26 3.69
N ILE A 68 -7.06 -0.79 3.98
CA ILE A 68 -8.50 -0.68 4.27
C ILE A 68 -8.73 0.14 5.54
N GLY A 69 -7.92 -0.09 6.58
CA GLY A 69 -7.98 0.68 7.82
C GLY A 69 -7.73 2.17 7.59
N ALA A 70 -6.70 2.51 6.81
CA ALA A 70 -6.38 3.89 6.45
C ALA A 70 -7.51 4.56 5.64
N LEU A 71 -8.07 3.85 4.64
CA LEU A 71 -9.19 4.36 3.84
C LEU A 71 -10.43 4.63 4.69
N THR A 72 -10.75 3.68 5.58
CA THR A 72 -11.87 3.82 6.52
C THR A 72 -11.65 5.01 7.45
N ALA A 73 -10.45 5.15 8.02
CA ALA A 73 -10.11 6.27 8.89
C ALA A 73 -10.18 7.62 8.17
N ALA A 74 -9.74 7.71 6.91
CA ALA A 74 -9.84 8.93 6.12
C ALA A 74 -11.29 9.37 5.87
N VAL A 75 -12.20 8.40 5.71
CA VAL A 75 -13.63 8.65 5.59
C VAL A 75 -14.22 9.02 6.97
N ASP A 76 -13.87 8.31 8.03
CA ASP A 76 -14.52 8.47 9.33
C ASP A 76 -14.04 9.69 10.12
N ALA A 77 -12.87 10.25 9.81
CA ALA A 77 -12.31 11.42 10.52
C ALA A 77 -13.08 12.75 10.30
N GLY A 78 -14.29 12.73 9.72
CA GLY A 78 -15.16 13.90 9.60
C GLY A 78 -14.66 14.94 8.59
N GLY A 79 -15.04 16.22 8.77
CA GLY A 79 -14.60 17.32 7.90
C GLY A 79 -15.34 17.44 6.56
N THR A 80 -14.90 18.37 5.71
CA THR A 80 -15.50 18.63 4.40
C THR A 80 -15.18 17.51 3.40
N ALA A 81 -15.99 17.38 2.35
CA ALA A 81 -15.74 16.41 1.29
C ALA A 81 -14.39 16.67 0.59
N SER A 82 -13.97 17.94 0.45
CA SER A 82 -12.64 18.29 -0.10
C SER A 82 -11.51 17.77 0.78
N GLN A 83 -11.59 17.96 2.11
CA GLN A 83 -10.60 17.44 3.07
C GLN A 83 -10.55 15.91 3.06
N ARG A 84 -11.70 15.25 2.87
CA ARG A 84 -11.78 13.80 2.70
C ARG A 84 -11.10 13.33 1.42
N LEU A 85 -11.29 14.04 0.31
CA LEU A 85 -10.69 13.72 -0.97
C LEU A 85 -9.16 13.78 -0.90
N TYR A 86 -8.60 14.84 -0.31
CA TYR A 86 -7.15 14.94 -0.07
C TYR A 86 -6.63 13.76 0.76
N ARG A 87 -7.27 13.46 1.90
CA ARG A 87 -6.86 12.32 2.74
C ARG A 87 -6.90 10.99 1.99
N ILE A 88 -7.93 10.72 1.19
CA ILE A 88 -8.00 9.47 0.40
C ILE A 88 -6.82 9.39 -0.58
N ASN A 89 -6.49 10.50 -1.24
CA ASN A 89 -5.40 10.57 -2.21
C ASN A 89 -4.00 10.49 -1.56
N GLU A 90 -3.86 11.00 -0.33
CA GLU A 90 -2.61 10.96 0.44
C GLU A 90 -2.33 9.60 1.10
N ILE A 91 -3.29 8.68 1.14
CA ILE A 91 -3.03 7.31 1.63
C ILE A 91 -2.09 6.61 0.66
N ALA A 92 -0.79 6.70 0.94
CA ALA A 92 0.21 5.78 0.44
C ALA A 92 0.05 4.44 1.16
N SER A 93 0.19 3.35 0.42
CA SER A 93 0.26 2.01 1.02
C SER A 93 1.48 1.89 1.93
N THR A 94 1.24 2.11 3.23
CA THR A 94 2.11 1.86 4.39
C THR A 94 3.24 2.87 4.62
N ASP A 95 2.82 3.98 5.21
CA ASP A 95 3.56 5.12 5.74
C ASP A 95 4.50 4.81 6.94
N SER A 96 5.31 3.76 6.83
CA SER A 96 6.51 3.66 7.66
C SER A 96 7.63 3.02 6.86
N GLY A 97 8.79 3.70 6.78
CA GLY A 97 9.95 3.25 6.00
C GLY A 97 10.45 1.82 6.31
N SER A 98 9.90 1.17 7.32
CA SER A 98 10.13 -0.25 7.63
C SER A 98 9.55 -1.23 6.59
N PHE A 99 8.48 -0.84 5.89
CA PHE A 99 7.68 -1.70 5.00
C PHE A 99 7.84 -1.39 3.49
N GLY A 100 8.77 -0.51 3.11
CA GLY A 100 9.07 -0.21 1.70
C GLY A 100 8.47 1.09 1.15
N GLY A 101 7.72 1.83 1.97
CA GLY A 101 7.25 3.19 1.66
C GLY A 101 6.47 3.28 0.35
N ALA A 102 6.65 4.37 -0.40
CA ALA A 102 5.92 4.64 -1.65
C ALA A 102 6.10 3.56 -2.73
N ALA A 103 7.18 2.78 -2.69
CA ALA A 103 7.45 1.72 -3.66
C ALA A 103 6.70 0.40 -3.34
N LEU A 104 6.04 0.28 -2.19
CA LEU A 104 5.39 -0.96 -1.79
C LEU A 104 4.21 -1.35 -2.70
N GLU A 105 3.25 -0.45 -2.91
CA GLU A 105 2.08 -0.78 -3.73
C GLU A 105 2.43 -1.12 -5.19
N PRO A 106 3.34 -0.40 -5.87
CA PRO A 106 3.87 -0.82 -7.16
C PRO A 106 4.44 -2.24 -7.14
N ALA A 107 5.19 -2.60 -6.09
CA ALA A 107 5.76 -3.94 -5.96
C ALA A 107 4.68 -5.03 -5.72
N ILE A 108 3.62 -4.72 -4.97
CA ILE A 108 2.47 -5.63 -4.78
C ILE A 108 1.68 -5.79 -6.07
N ARG A 109 1.44 -4.70 -6.82
CA ARG A 109 0.79 -4.74 -8.15
C ARG A 109 1.61 -5.56 -9.15
N ALA A 110 2.94 -5.48 -9.09
CA ALA A 110 3.82 -6.32 -9.89
C ALA A 110 3.72 -7.79 -9.47
N TRP A 111 3.66 -8.09 -8.18
CA TRP A 111 3.49 -9.46 -7.66
C TRP A 111 2.14 -10.07 -8.11
N ALA A 112 1.06 -9.28 -8.11
CA ALA A 112 -0.27 -9.69 -8.57
C ALA A 112 -0.31 -10.25 -9.99
N GLN A 113 0.64 -9.88 -10.87
CA GLN A 113 0.73 -10.41 -12.24
C GLN A 113 0.99 -11.92 -12.29
N SER A 114 1.50 -12.50 -11.21
CA SER A 114 1.89 -13.91 -11.12
C SER A 114 1.20 -14.67 -9.99
N ASP A 115 0.35 -14.02 -9.20
CA ASP A 115 -0.20 -14.55 -7.96
C ASP A 115 -1.66 -14.14 -7.80
N VAL A 116 -2.57 -15.12 -7.91
CA VAL A 116 -4.02 -14.90 -7.93
C VAL A 116 -4.54 -14.36 -6.60
N GLU A 117 -3.98 -14.80 -5.46
CA GLU A 117 -4.42 -14.33 -4.14
C GLU A 117 -4.11 -12.84 -3.97
N VAL A 118 -2.98 -12.40 -4.52
CA VAL A 118 -2.56 -10.99 -4.50
C VAL A 118 -3.39 -10.16 -5.48
N ALA A 119 -3.73 -10.71 -6.65
CA ALA A 119 -4.62 -10.07 -7.60
C ALA A 119 -6.01 -9.81 -7.00
N ASP A 120 -6.59 -10.81 -6.32
CA ASP A 120 -7.88 -10.69 -5.65
C ASP A 120 -7.85 -9.62 -4.54
N ALA A 121 -6.78 -9.57 -3.75
CA ALA A 121 -6.61 -8.55 -2.70
C ALA A 121 -6.48 -7.12 -3.27
N ILE A 122 -5.79 -6.96 -4.41
CA ILE A 122 -5.70 -5.69 -5.14
C ILE A 122 -7.07 -5.30 -5.68
N GLU A 123 -7.82 -6.22 -6.28
CA GLU A 123 -9.16 -5.95 -6.79
C GLU A 123 -10.09 -5.44 -5.68
N GLU A 124 -10.05 -6.06 -4.48
CA GLU A 124 -10.85 -5.60 -3.34
C GLU A 124 -10.50 -4.17 -2.91
N ILE A 125 -9.20 -3.85 -2.82
CA ILE A 125 -8.74 -2.50 -2.46
C ILE A 125 -9.11 -1.48 -3.53
N ASP A 126 -8.91 -1.83 -4.80
CA ASP A 126 -9.24 -0.99 -5.95
C ASP A 126 -10.73 -0.65 -5.93
N ALA A 127 -11.59 -1.65 -5.72
CA ALA A 127 -13.03 -1.45 -5.61
C ALA A 127 -13.43 -0.54 -4.44
N LYS A 128 -12.84 -0.75 -3.25
CA LYS A 128 -13.12 0.07 -2.06
C LYS A 128 -12.68 1.52 -2.24
N ARG A 129 -11.43 1.74 -2.68
CA ARG A 129 -10.90 3.08 -2.92
C ARG A 129 -11.70 3.80 -3.99
N MET A 130 -12.10 3.10 -5.05
CA MET A 130 -12.97 3.66 -6.08
C MET A 130 -14.34 4.07 -5.56
N ALA A 131 -14.96 3.25 -4.73
CA ALA A 131 -16.23 3.57 -4.10
C ALA A 131 -16.13 4.83 -3.20
N TYR A 132 -15.07 4.95 -2.40
CA TYR A 132 -14.85 6.12 -1.55
C TYR A 132 -14.59 7.40 -2.36
N LEU A 133 -13.79 7.33 -3.42
CA LEU A 133 -13.57 8.46 -4.33
C LEU A 133 -14.88 8.90 -4.98
N ALA A 134 -15.64 7.97 -5.56
CA ALA A 134 -16.91 8.27 -6.22
C ALA A 134 -17.94 8.88 -5.25
N ALA A 135 -18.06 8.34 -4.03
CA ALA A 135 -18.96 8.87 -3.01
C ALA A 135 -18.55 10.29 -2.57
N THR A 136 -17.25 10.54 -2.40
CA THR A 136 -16.71 11.85 -1.99
C THR A 136 -16.89 12.90 -3.09
N LEU A 137 -16.58 12.55 -4.34
CA LEU A 137 -16.78 13.43 -5.50
C LEU A 137 -18.24 13.79 -5.72
N LYS A 138 -19.16 12.82 -5.52
CA LYS A 138 -20.60 13.07 -5.59
C LYS A 138 -21.07 14.11 -4.56
N GLN A 139 -20.51 14.10 -3.34
CA GLN A 139 -20.82 15.12 -2.33
C GLN A 139 -20.32 16.52 -2.71
N LEU A 140 -19.32 16.61 -3.59
CA LEU A 140 -18.78 17.85 -4.15
C LEU A 140 -19.54 18.31 -5.42
N GLY A 141 -20.58 17.60 -5.85
CA GLY A 141 -21.30 17.89 -7.10
C GLY A 141 -20.57 17.39 -8.36
N LEU A 142 -19.39 16.79 -8.22
CA LEU A 142 -18.59 16.23 -9.31
C LEU A 142 -19.11 14.82 -9.66
N THR A 143 -20.23 14.77 -10.39
CA THR A 143 -21.00 13.53 -10.60
C THR A 143 -20.56 12.68 -11.81
N ASN A 144 -19.65 13.17 -12.65
CA ASN A 144 -19.10 12.35 -13.73
C ASN A 144 -18.26 11.21 -13.14
N PRO A 145 -18.64 9.92 -13.38
CA PRO A 145 -17.93 8.78 -12.81
C PRO A 145 -16.45 8.69 -13.23
N GLU A 146 -16.09 9.28 -14.37
CA GLU A 146 -14.71 9.29 -14.85
C GLU A 146 -13.77 10.08 -13.95
N PHE A 147 -14.25 11.06 -13.16
CA PHE A 147 -13.40 11.79 -12.22
C PHE A 147 -12.76 10.89 -11.17
N ALA A 148 -13.52 9.93 -10.64
CA ALA A 148 -12.98 8.96 -9.71
C ALA A 148 -11.90 8.13 -10.42
N ARG A 149 -12.19 7.63 -11.62
CA ARG A 149 -11.29 6.76 -12.38
C ARG A 149 -9.99 7.48 -12.78
N ILE A 150 -10.08 8.75 -13.13
CA ILE A 150 -8.94 9.62 -13.45
C ILE A 150 -8.08 9.84 -12.21
N LEU A 151 -8.67 10.22 -11.07
CA LEU A 151 -7.92 10.38 -9.81
C LEU A 151 -7.24 9.08 -9.42
N TYR A 152 -7.94 7.95 -9.53
CA TYR A 152 -7.38 6.69 -9.13
C TYR A 152 -6.29 6.18 -10.07
N GLY A 153 -6.49 6.34 -11.38
CA GLY A 153 -5.46 6.07 -12.38
C GLY A 153 -4.22 6.94 -12.18
N ALA A 154 -4.40 8.23 -11.85
CA ALA A 154 -3.32 9.13 -11.51
C ALA A 154 -2.57 8.66 -10.25
N TYR A 155 -3.28 8.26 -9.20
CA TYR A 155 -2.67 7.70 -7.98
C TYR A 155 -1.77 6.49 -8.28
N ILE A 156 -2.29 5.50 -9.02
CA ILE A 156 -1.52 4.30 -9.41
C ILE A 156 -0.31 4.69 -10.29
N GLY A 157 -0.55 5.57 -11.27
CA GLY A 157 0.47 6.04 -12.21
C GLY A 157 1.60 6.79 -11.51
N MET A 158 1.28 7.68 -10.58
CA MET A 158 2.28 8.43 -9.80
C MET A 158 3.11 7.49 -8.93
N GLY A 159 2.50 6.51 -8.27
CA GLY A 159 3.25 5.50 -7.51
C GLY A 159 4.23 4.70 -8.39
N THR A 160 3.81 4.35 -9.61
CA THR A 160 4.65 3.66 -10.58
C THR A 160 5.81 4.54 -11.09
N LEU A 161 5.53 5.82 -11.37
CA LEU A 161 6.55 6.79 -11.78
C LEU A 161 7.57 7.00 -10.66
N SER A 162 7.12 7.25 -9.42
CA SER A 162 8.01 7.42 -8.26
C SER A 162 8.93 6.22 -8.05
N ALA A 163 8.44 5.00 -8.28
CA ALA A 163 9.25 3.79 -8.22
C ALA A 163 10.28 3.68 -9.36
N THR A 164 10.02 4.32 -10.50
CA THR A 164 10.87 4.27 -11.71
C THR A 164 11.93 5.36 -11.72
N ASP A 165 11.57 6.59 -11.34
CA ASP A 165 12.46 7.77 -11.41
C ASP A 165 13.01 8.22 -10.04
N GLY A 166 12.49 7.65 -8.94
CA GLY A 166 12.90 7.97 -7.58
C GLY A 166 12.39 9.32 -7.06
N GLN A 167 11.46 9.97 -7.77
CA GLN A 167 10.88 11.25 -7.36
C GLN A 167 9.64 11.05 -6.49
N ASP A 168 9.37 12.01 -5.59
CA ASP A 168 8.10 12.06 -4.89
C ASP A 168 7.05 12.78 -5.75
N ASN A 169 6.13 12.00 -6.32
CA ASN A 169 5.06 12.52 -7.17
C ASN A 169 3.74 12.79 -6.40
N THR A 170 3.76 12.82 -5.07
CA THR A 170 2.55 13.07 -4.25
C THR A 170 1.95 14.46 -4.54
N ASP A 171 2.79 15.47 -4.75
CA ASP A 171 2.36 16.85 -5.08
C ASP A 171 1.57 16.92 -6.40
N ALA A 172 1.86 16.03 -7.36
CA ALA A 172 1.13 15.98 -8.62
C ALA A 172 -0.34 15.56 -8.41
N LEU A 173 -0.57 14.59 -7.51
CA LEU A 173 -1.92 14.14 -7.18
C LEU A 173 -2.70 15.22 -6.38
N SER A 174 -2.02 15.92 -5.48
CA SER A 174 -2.59 17.08 -4.77
C SER A 174 -2.97 18.20 -5.75
N THR A 175 -2.13 18.47 -6.74
CA THR A 175 -2.41 19.46 -7.80
C THR A 175 -3.64 19.06 -8.63
N LEU A 176 -3.75 17.80 -9.03
CA LEU A 176 -4.93 17.29 -9.75
C LEU A 176 -6.21 17.41 -8.91
N THR A 177 -6.10 17.10 -7.62
CA THR A 177 -7.20 17.24 -6.66
C THR A 177 -7.67 18.69 -6.55
N ALA A 178 -6.73 19.64 -6.42
CA ALA A 178 -7.03 21.07 -6.39
C ALA A 178 -7.70 21.55 -7.68
N ALA A 179 -7.21 21.10 -8.84
CA ALA A 179 -7.80 21.44 -10.13
C ALA A 179 -9.23 20.94 -10.28
N MET A 180 -9.52 19.72 -9.82
CA MET A 180 -10.89 19.19 -9.82
C MET A 180 -11.82 19.95 -8.87
N LEU A 181 -11.32 20.35 -7.70
CA LEU A 181 -12.10 21.16 -6.76
C LEU A 181 -12.40 22.55 -7.32
N ALA A 182 -11.49 23.14 -8.09
CA ALA A 182 -11.74 24.42 -8.75
C ALA A 182 -12.87 24.37 -9.79
N LEU A 183 -13.19 23.19 -10.34
CA LEU A 183 -14.36 22.99 -11.21
C LEU A 183 -15.69 23.09 -10.46
N GLN A 184 -15.70 23.00 -9.13
CA GLN A 184 -16.91 23.17 -8.32
C GLN A 184 -17.40 24.62 -8.32
N ASP A 185 -16.47 25.57 -8.44
CA ASP A 185 -16.73 27.01 -8.33
C ASP A 185 -16.99 27.68 -9.70
N ALA A 186 -16.94 26.91 -10.79
CA ALA A 186 -17.10 27.37 -12.19
C ALA A 186 -18.51 27.08 -12.74
#